data_AF-A0A945EVK7-F1
#
_entry.id   AF-A0A945EVK7-F1
#
_cell.length_a   1.000
_cell.length_b   1.000
_cell.length_c   1.000
_cell.angle_alpha   90.00
_cell.angle_beta   90.00
_cell.angle_gamma   90.00
#
_symmetry.space_group_name_H-M   'P 1'
#
loop_
_entity.id
_entity.type
_entity.pdbx_description
1 polymer ?
#
loop_
_entity_poly.entity_id
_entity_poly.type
_entity_poly.pdbx_seq_one_letter_code
_entity_poly.pdbx_strand_id
1 'polypeptide(L)'
;VKPDLAMHFDDNMIVLEKWQQNKPISAIYFDGEKDRYYIKRFLIELDEKEELFISSHPKSQLEIVSTDYRPVVEIQYSKRSIQNQELSLEDFIAVKGIKAQGNQLTTEKIKQVNLLDPLPYVAAKEQQSEEIEVIDEVIVKDKLPLEVPEIKVVSEDSFSTNKSQIALKKSIDKKNAEKKNEDDNSQTKLF
;
A
#
# COMPACT_ATOMS: atom_id res chain seq x y z
N VAL A 1 -9.19 17.70 -22.08
CA VAL A 1 -8.56 17.34 -23.36
C VAL A 1 -9.66 17.03 -24.36
N LYS A 2 -9.70 17.68 -25.53
CA LYS A 2 -10.65 17.31 -26.59
C LYS A 2 -10.07 16.07 -27.30
N PRO A 3 -10.80 14.96 -27.45
CA PRO A 3 -10.28 13.80 -28.15
C PRO A 3 -10.07 14.15 -29.62
N ASP A 4 -8.86 13.89 -30.13
CA ASP A 4 -8.54 14.00 -31.56
C ASP A 4 -8.96 12.70 -32.25
N LEU A 5 -9.64 12.79 -33.39
CA LEU A 5 -10.12 11.64 -34.15
C LEU A 5 -8.96 10.81 -34.75
N ALA A 6 -7.76 11.38 -34.81
CA ALA A 6 -6.54 10.69 -35.23
C ALA A 6 -5.88 9.88 -34.10
N MET A 7 -6.40 9.90 -32.87
CA MET A 7 -5.91 9.02 -31.79
C MET A 7 -6.24 7.56 -32.13
N HIS A 8 -5.20 6.77 -32.39
CA HIS A 8 -5.32 5.34 -32.60
C HIS A 8 -5.45 4.63 -31.25
N PHE A 9 -6.47 3.80 -31.09
CA PHE A 9 -6.63 2.92 -29.95
C PHE A 9 -6.41 1.48 -30.38
N ASP A 10 -5.80 0.68 -29.52
CA ASP A 10 -5.64 -0.73 -29.81
C ASP A 10 -6.99 -1.45 -29.82
N ASP A 11 -7.16 -2.40 -30.74
CA ASP A 11 -8.37 -3.22 -30.86
C ASP A 11 -8.68 -4.02 -29.59
N ASN A 12 -7.68 -4.21 -28.71
CA ASN A 12 -7.77 -4.96 -27.47
C ASN A 12 -8.16 -4.10 -26.25
N MET A 13 -8.58 -2.84 -26.46
CA MET A 13 -9.00 -1.96 -25.38
C MET A 13 -10.31 -2.44 -24.74
N ILE A 14 -10.29 -2.68 -23.42
CA ILE A 14 -11.44 -3.20 -22.67
C ILE A 14 -12.30 -2.06 -22.08
N VAL A 15 -11.65 -1.02 -21.55
CA VAL A 15 -12.33 0.10 -20.86
C VAL A 15 -11.73 1.42 -21.31
N LEU A 16 -12.59 2.34 -21.72
CA LEU A 16 -12.23 3.73 -21.99
C LEU A 16 -13.12 4.65 -21.15
N GLU A 17 -12.55 5.22 -20.09
CA GLU A 17 -13.24 6.18 -19.22
C GLU A 17 -12.36 7.38 -18.89
N LYS A 18 -12.99 8.45 -18.42
CA LYS A 18 -12.25 9.60 -17.88
C LYS A 18 -11.55 9.19 -16.59
N TRP A 19 -10.23 9.28 -16.57
CA TRP A 19 -9.42 8.94 -15.40
C TRP A 19 -9.82 9.75 -14.16
N GLN A 20 -9.91 9.05 -13.02
CA GLN A 20 -10.15 9.59 -11.69
C GLN A 20 -9.05 9.05 -10.76
N GLN A 21 -8.19 9.93 -10.26
CA GLN A 21 -6.99 9.53 -9.51
C GLN A 21 -7.28 8.72 -8.24
N ASN A 22 -8.37 9.04 -7.53
CA ASN A 22 -8.75 8.39 -6.28
C ASN A 22 -9.70 7.19 -6.47
N LYS A 23 -9.97 6.77 -7.72
CA LYS A 23 -10.87 5.66 -8.04
C LYS A 23 -10.06 4.37 -8.21
N PRO A 24 -10.23 3.37 -7.33
CA PRO A 24 -9.49 2.12 -7.44
C PRO A 24 -9.99 1.26 -8.60
N ILE A 25 -9.06 0.59 -9.27
CA ILE A 25 -9.36 -0.41 -10.29
C ILE A 25 -9.28 -1.79 -9.65
N SER A 26 -10.30 -2.61 -9.91
CA SER A 26 -10.37 -3.99 -9.44
C SER A 26 -10.27 -4.93 -10.63
N ALA A 27 -9.39 -5.92 -10.53
CA ALA A 27 -9.16 -6.92 -11.56
C ALA A 27 -9.11 -8.32 -10.98
N ILE A 28 -9.73 -9.28 -11.66
CA ILE A 28 -9.60 -10.71 -11.40
C ILE A 28 -8.85 -11.32 -12.57
N TYR A 29 -7.81 -12.08 -12.26
CA TYR A 29 -6.99 -12.71 -13.27
C TYR A 29 -6.52 -14.09 -12.81
N PHE A 30 -6.27 -14.95 -13.77
CA PHE A 30 -5.61 -16.22 -13.56
C PHE A 30 -4.10 -16.03 -13.65
N ASP A 31 -3.38 -16.46 -12.62
CA ASP A 31 -1.92 -16.44 -12.59
C ASP A 31 -1.38 -17.78 -13.09
N GLY A 32 -0.76 -17.77 -14.27
CA GLY A 32 -0.28 -18.99 -14.92
C GLY A 32 0.96 -19.61 -14.27
N GLU A 33 1.67 -18.87 -13.42
CA GLU A 33 2.83 -19.38 -12.68
C GLU A 33 2.38 -20.16 -11.43
N LYS A 34 1.34 -19.66 -10.75
CA LYS A 34 0.80 -20.29 -9.54
C LYS A 34 -0.40 -21.20 -9.78
N ASP A 35 -0.96 -21.20 -10.99
CA ASP A 35 -2.14 -21.98 -11.41
C ASP A 35 -3.37 -21.66 -10.53
N ARG A 36 -3.56 -20.37 -10.20
CA ARG A 36 -4.60 -19.90 -9.26
C ARG A 36 -5.20 -18.56 -9.69
N TYR A 37 -6.46 -18.34 -9.31
CA TYR A 37 -7.12 -17.06 -9.49
C TYR A 37 -6.75 -16.07 -8.39
N TYR A 38 -6.38 -14.87 -8.80
CA TYR A 38 -6.07 -13.76 -7.92
C TYR A 38 -7.02 -12.60 -8.20
N ILE A 39 -7.26 -11.82 -7.17
CA ILE A 39 -7.93 -10.54 -7.25
C ILE A 39 -6.99 -9.45 -6.79
N LYS A 40 -6.99 -8.35 -7.52
CA LYS A 40 -6.11 -7.21 -7.29
C LYS A 40 -6.92 -5.94 -7.37
N ARG A 41 -6.78 -5.09 -6.35
CA ARG A 41 -7.38 -3.76 -6.29
C ARG A 41 -6.27 -2.75 -6.12
N PHE A 42 -6.13 -1.79 -7.02
CA PHE A 42 -5.00 -0.86 -7.06
C PHE A 42 -5.39 0.51 -7.61
N LEU A 43 -4.56 1.52 -7.34
CA LEU A 43 -4.65 2.84 -7.96
C LEU A 43 -3.56 2.96 -9.03
N ILE A 44 -3.82 3.76 -10.05
CA ILE A 44 -2.81 4.10 -11.06
C ILE A 44 -1.88 5.14 -10.44
N GLU A 45 -0.62 4.78 -10.27
CA GLU A 45 0.43 5.66 -9.70
C GLU A 45 1.12 6.50 -10.77
N LEU A 46 1.29 5.95 -11.98
CA LEU A 46 1.98 6.59 -13.09
C LEU A 46 1.06 6.56 -14.32
N ASP A 47 0.66 7.73 -14.80
CA ASP A 47 -0.26 7.92 -15.93
C ASP A 47 0.45 8.11 -17.27
N GLU A 48 1.75 8.38 -17.26
CA GLU A 48 2.55 8.62 -18.46
C GLU A 48 3.02 7.35 -19.16
N LYS A 49 2.92 6.17 -18.52
CA LYS A 49 3.49 4.91 -19.03
C LYS A 49 2.51 3.75 -18.89
N GLU A 50 2.51 2.89 -19.91
CA GLU A 50 1.84 1.60 -19.84
C GLU A 50 2.58 0.68 -18.87
N GLU A 51 1.84 0.03 -17.97
CA GLU A 51 2.39 -0.88 -16.99
C GLU A 51 1.64 -2.21 -16.99
N LEU A 52 2.41 -3.31 -17.10
CA LEU A 52 1.88 -4.65 -16.95
C LEU A 52 1.69 -4.94 -15.45
N PHE A 53 0.44 -5.17 -15.04
CA PHE A 53 0.11 -5.45 -13.64
C PHE A 53 -0.14 -6.94 -13.33
N ILE A 54 -0.25 -7.81 -14.35
CA ILE A 54 -0.36 -9.27 -14.17
C ILE A 54 0.96 -9.97 -14.50
N SER A 55 1.09 -11.24 -14.14
CA SER A 55 2.27 -12.05 -14.50
C SER A 55 2.41 -12.16 -16.02
N SER A 56 3.64 -12.05 -16.53
CA SER A 56 3.98 -12.20 -17.95
C SER A 56 3.96 -13.65 -18.45
N HIS A 57 3.59 -14.60 -17.59
CA HIS A 57 3.52 -16.01 -17.96
C HIS A 57 2.47 -16.25 -19.08
N PRO A 58 2.72 -17.09 -20.10
CA PRO A 58 1.82 -17.28 -21.25
C PRO A 58 0.43 -17.81 -20.91
N LYS A 59 0.28 -18.45 -19.75
CA LYS A 59 -1.01 -18.94 -19.25
C LYS A 59 -1.76 -17.93 -18.38
N SER A 60 -1.14 -16.79 -18.04
CA SER A 60 -1.81 -15.76 -17.26
C SER A 60 -2.86 -15.06 -18.12
N GLN A 61 -4.07 -14.89 -17.59
CA GLN A 61 -5.20 -14.35 -18.34
C GLN A 61 -6.00 -13.41 -17.44
N LEU A 62 -6.41 -12.26 -17.98
CA LEU A 62 -7.31 -11.33 -17.31
C LEU A 62 -8.75 -11.81 -17.53
N GLU A 63 -9.49 -12.03 -16.43
CA GLU A 63 -10.88 -12.51 -16.49
C GLU A 63 -11.86 -11.35 -16.44
N ILE A 64 -11.70 -10.45 -15.46
CA ILE A 64 -12.58 -9.31 -15.23
C ILE A 64 -11.75 -8.09 -14.86
N VAL A 65 -12.18 -6.94 -15.36
CA VAL A 65 -11.75 -5.62 -14.90
C VAL A 65 -12.99 -4.77 -14.61
N SER A 66 -13.00 -4.09 -13.47
CA SER A 66 -14.00 -3.09 -13.13
C SER A 66 -13.29 -1.87 -12.56
N THR A 67 -13.77 -0.70 -12.97
CA THR A 67 -13.30 0.59 -12.46
C THR A 67 -14.23 1.13 -11.38
N ASP A 68 -15.25 0.38 -10.93
CA ASP A 68 -16.22 0.86 -9.96
C ASP A 68 -15.63 0.95 -8.54
N TYR A 69 -16.15 1.88 -7.73
CA TYR A 69 -15.71 2.04 -6.35
C TYR A 69 -15.98 0.79 -5.50
N ARG A 70 -17.15 0.18 -5.71
CA ARG A 70 -17.64 -0.99 -4.98
C ARG A 70 -18.13 -2.08 -5.94
N PRO A 71 -17.23 -2.76 -6.66
CA PRO A 71 -17.61 -3.80 -7.60
C PRO A 71 -18.10 -5.05 -6.86
N VAL A 72 -19.12 -5.70 -7.43
CA VAL A 72 -19.63 -6.99 -6.96
C VAL A 72 -19.48 -8.00 -8.08
N VAL A 73 -19.04 -9.21 -7.75
CA VAL A 73 -18.89 -10.31 -8.71
C VAL A 73 -19.60 -11.55 -8.22
N GLU A 74 -20.10 -12.34 -9.16
CA GLU A 74 -20.56 -13.72 -8.91
C GLU A 74 -19.49 -14.69 -9.40
N ILE A 75 -19.09 -15.62 -8.53
CA ILE A 75 -18.16 -16.70 -8.85
C ILE A 75 -18.95 -17.98 -9.06
N GLN A 76 -18.92 -18.52 -10.28
CA GLN A 76 -19.45 -19.83 -10.60
C GLN A 76 -18.34 -20.89 -10.59
N TYR A 77 -18.45 -21.88 -9.71
CA TYR A 77 -17.50 -22.97 -9.60
C TYR A 77 -17.75 -24.08 -10.63
N SER A 78 -16.69 -24.79 -11.04
CA SER A 78 -16.83 -25.93 -11.96
C SER A 78 -17.48 -27.15 -11.29
N LYS A 79 -17.34 -27.29 -9.97
CA LYS A 79 -17.93 -28.38 -9.20
C LYS A 79 -19.39 -28.03 -8.86
N ARG A 80 -20.35 -28.84 -9.32
CA ARG A 80 -21.78 -28.65 -9.03
C ARG A 80 -22.16 -28.76 -7.55
N SER A 81 -21.27 -29.32 -6.72
CA SER A 81 -21.47 -29.41 -5.27
C SER A 81 -21.25 -28.08 -4.56
N ILE A 82 -20.60 -27.11 -5.20
CA ILE A 82 -20.31 -25.80 -4.64
C ILE A 82 -21.31 -24.81 -5.26
N GLN A 83 -22.03 -24.10 -4.40
CA GLN A 83 -22.95 -23.06 -4.85
C GLN A 83 -22.18 -21.84 -5.35
N ASN A 84 -22.79 -21.08 -6.25
CA ASN A 84 -22.24 -19.80 -6.68
C ASN A 84 -22.12 -18.86 -5.47
N GLN A 85 -21.08 -18.05 -5.48
CA GLN A 85 -20.82 -17.09 -4.41
C GLN A 85 -20.80 -15.67 -4.98
N GLU A 86 -21.57 -14.79 -4.37
CA GLU A 86 -21.49 -13.35 -4.60
C GLU A 86 -20.44 -12.74 -3.66
N LEU A 87 -19.59 -11.86 -4.20
CA LEU A 87 -18.48 -11.26 -3.48
C LEU A 87 -18.35 -9.77 -3.82
N SER A 88 -18.35 -8.94 -2.78
CA SER A 88 -17.93 -7.53 -2.86
C SER A 88 -16.40 -7.45 -2.87
N LEU A 89 -15.84 -6.84 -3.92
CA LEU A 89 -14.39 -6.76 -4.10
C LEU A 89 -13.73 -5.77 -3.14
N GLU A 90 -14.46 -4.73 -2.75
CA GLU A 90 -13.99 -3.77 -1.76
C GLU A 90 -13.75 -4.43 -0.40
N ASP A 91 -14.69 -5.27 0.04
CA ASP A 91 -14.63 -5.93 1.34
C ASP A 91 -13.59 -7.07 1.34
N PHE A 92 -13.35 -7.68 0.19
CA PHE A 92 -12.42 -8.79 0.06
C PHE A 92 -10.94 -8.36 0.07
N ILE A 93 -10.62 -7.20 -0.50
CA ILE A 93 -9.23 -6.74 -0.62
C ILE A 93 -9.11 -5.22 -0.53
N ALA A 94 -8.22 -4.77 0.34
CA ALA A 94 -7.79 -3.37 0.40
C ALA A 94 -7.01 -2.97 -0.85
N VAL A 95 -6.95 -1.66 -1.14
CA VAL A 95 -6.13 -1.13 -2.22
C VAL A 95 -4.66 -1.47 -1.97
N LYS A 96 -4.03 -2.16 -2.93
CA LYS A 96 -2.61 -2.49 -2.95
C LYS A 96 -1.91 -1.70 -4.06
N GLY A 97 -0.57 -1.70 -4.06
CA GLY A 97 0.21 -1.11 -5.14
C GLY A 97 0.05 -1.87 -6.46
N ILE A 98 0.25 -1.17 -7.58
CA ILE A 98 0.10 -1.71 -8.94
C ILE A 98 1.03 -2.89 -9.22
N LYS A 99 2.14 -3.06 -8.49
CA LYS A 99 3.06 -4.20 -8.64
C LYS A 99 2.75 -5.39 -7.72
N ALA A 100 1.83 -5.25 -6.78
CA ALA A 100 1.49 -6.32 -5.85
C ALA A 100 0.70 -7.44 -6.56
N GLN A 101 0.85 -8.69 -6.14
CA GLN A 101 0.11 -9.80 -6.76
C GLN A 101 -1.41 -9.77 -6.47
N GLY A 102 -1.83 -9.15 -5.37
CA GLY A 102 -3.23 -9.19 -4.95
C GLY A 102 -3.48 -10.20 -3.83
N ASN A 103 -4.69 -10.76 -3.77
CA ASN A 103 -5.10 -11.81 -2.83
C ASN A 103 -5.62 -13.01 -3.62
N GLN A 104 -5.44 -14.23 -3.09
CA GLN A 104 -5.97 -15.41 -3.75
C GLN A 104 -7.50 -15.40 -3.65
N LEU A 105 -8.20 -15.52 -4.78
CA LEU A 105 -9.65 -15.45 -4.83
C LEU A 105 -10.30 -16.71 -4.24
N THR A 106 -9.80 -17.88 -4.64
CA THR A 106 -10.29 -19.18 -4.15
C THR A 106 -9.25 -20.28 -4.40
N THR A 107 -9.38 -21.41 -3.72
CA THR A 107 -8.63 -22.65 -3.98
C THR A 107 -9.33 -23.57 -4.97
N GLU A 108 -10.62 -23.35 -5.21
CA GLU A 108 -11.45 -24.20 -6.06
C GLU A 108 -11.39 -23.78 -7.52
N LYS A 109 -11.68 -24.70 -8.44
CA LYS A 109 -11.73 -24.38 -9.86
C LYS A 109 -12.96 -23.53 -10.18
N ILE A 110 -12.72 -22.35 -10.72
CA ILE A 110 -13.74 -21.45 -11.25
C ILE A 110 -14.09 -21.88 -12.67
N LYS A 111 -15.38 -21.88 -12.98
CA LYS A 111 -15.91 -22.07 -14.33
C LYS A 111 -16.08 -20.73 -15.04
N GLN A 112 -16.63 -19.74 -14.35
CA GLN A 112 -16.90 -18.42 -14.89
C GLN A 112 -17.00 -17.39 -13.75
N VAL A 113 -16.61 -16.15 -14.03
CA VAL A 113 -16.83 -15.00 -13.15
C VAL A 113 -17.74 -14.03 -13.88
N ASN A 114 -18.82 -13.59 -13.23
CA ASN A 114 -19.73 -12.59 -13.77
C ASN A 114 -19.59 -11.29 -12.98
N LEU A 115 -19.48 -10.16 -13.68
CA LEU A 115 -19.57 -8.84 -13.06
C LEU A 115 -21.05 -8.52 -12.83
N LEU A 116 -21.41 -8.20 -11.59
CA LEU A 116 -22.76 -7.78 -11.21
C LEU A 116 -22.83 -6.25 -11.08
N ASP A 117 -24.03 -5.74 -10.84
CA ASP A 117 -24.23 -4.31 -10.60
C ASP A 117 -23.45 -3.86 -9.35
N PRO A 118 -22.63 -2.79 -9.45
CA PRO A 118 -21.83 -2.31 -8.34
C PRO A 118 -22.70 -1.71 -7.24
N LEU A 119 -22.21 -1.75 -5.99
CA LEU A 119 -22.90 -1.12 -4.87
C LEU A 119 -22.79 0.42 -4.96
N PRO A 120 -23.80 1.16 -4.48
CA PRO A 120 -23.74 2.62 -4.45
C PRO A 120 -22.54 3.12 -3.64
N TYR A 121 -21.83 4.10 -4.19
CA TYR A 121 -20.76 4.82 -3.49
C TYR A 121 -21.10 6.30 -3.41
N VAL A 122 -21.06 6.86 -2.20
CA VAL A 122 -21.22 8.29 -1.96
C VAL A 122 -19.84 8.88 -1.72
N ALA A 123 -19.34 9.68 -2.67
CA ALA A 123 -18.08 10.38 -2.49
C ALA A 123 -18.20 11.37 -1.32
N ALA A 124 -17.40 11.18 -0.27
CA ALA A 124 -17.26 12.18 0.77
C ALA A 124 -16.66 13.44 0.13
N LYS A 125 -17.36 14.58 0.20
CA LYS A 125 -16.81 15.86 -0.24
C LYS A 125 -15.60 16.17 0.64
N GLU A 126 -14.44 16.33 0.02
CA GLU A 126 -13.24 16.82 0.70
C GLU A 126 -13.57 18.18 1.31
N GLN A 127 -13.52 18.27 2.64
CA GLN A 127 -13.59 19.54 3.34
C GLN A 127 -12.31 20.29 2.97
N GLN A 128 -12.42 21.29 2.08
CA GLN A 128 -11.35 22.27 1.89
C GLN A 128 -11.09 22.89 3.26
N SER A 129 -9.91 22.62 3.82
CA SER A 129 -9.43 23.30 5.02
C SER A 129 -9.26 24.77 4.67
N GLU A 130 -10.17 25.62 5.13
CA GLU A 130 -9.98 27.07 5.10
C GLU A 130 -8.69 27.40 5.87
N GLU A 131 -7.80 28.11 5.20
CA GLU A 131 -6.50 28.55 5.68
C GLU A 131 -6.71 29.41 6.95
N ILE A 132 -6.29 28.91 8.11
CA ILE A 132 -6.37 29.67 9.36
C ILE A 132 -5.27 30.73 9.29
N GLU A 133 -5.66 32.00 9.08
CA GLU A 133 -4.75 33.14 9.25
C GLU A 133 -4.23 33.17 10.70
N VAL A 134 -2.92 33.02 10.83
CA VAL A 134 -2.20 33.13 12.11
C VAL A 134 -2.27 34.59 12.57
N ILE A 135 -3.03 34.87 13.63
CA ILE A 135 -3.02 36.18 14.30
C ILE A 135 -1.83 36.19 15.27
N ASP A 136 -0.98 37.20 15.13
CA ASP A 136 0.30 37.40 15.82
C ASP A 136 0.28 37.17 17.36
N GLU A 137 1.34 36.51 17.86
CA GLU A 137 1.59 36.30 19.29
C GLU A 137 1.89 37.62 20.03
N VAL A 138 1.09 37.95 21.05
CA VAL A 138 1.41 39.00 22.03
C VAL A 138 2.38 38.44 23.07
N ILE A 139 3.63 38.92 23.04
CA ILE A 139 4.68 38.59 24.01
C ILE A 139 4.38 39.26 25.36
N VAL A 140 4.00 38.49 26.38
CA VAL A 140 4.02 38.92 27.78
C VAL A 140 5.25 38.31 28.46
N LYS A 141 6.28 39.15 28.67
CA LYS A 141 7.45 38.82 29.51
C LYS A 141 7.14 39.16 30.95
N ASP A 142 6.73 38.18 31.74
CA ASP A 142 6.74 38.30 33.20
C ASP A 142 8.03 37.70 33.79
N LYS A 143 8.79 38.58 34.46
CA LYS A 143 10.00 38.26 35.23
C LYS A 143 9.61 37.57 36.54
N LEU A 144 10.21 36.41 36.79
CA LEU A 144 10.34 35.80 38.12
C LEU A 144 11.24 36.65 39.04
N PRO A 145 10.97 36.66 40.35
CA PRO A 145 12.05 36.50 41.33
C PRO A 145 11.83 35.31 42.26
N LEU A 146 12.96 34.64 42.55
CA LEU A 146 13.12 33.48 43.43
C LEU A 146 12.96 33.83 44.92
N GLU A 147 12.51 32.86 45.71
CA GLU A 147 12.95 32.62 47.10
C GLU A 147 12.70 31.15 47.47
N VAL A 148 13.76 30.44 47.88
CA VAL A 148 13.78 29.04 48.37
C VAL A 148 13.73 29.08 49.91
N PRO A 149 13.20 28.07 50.62
CA PRO A 149 14.14 27.15 51.27
C PRO A 149 13.71 25.66 51.33
N GLU A 150 14.74 24.85 51.59
CA GLU A 150 14.89 23.38 51.69
C GLU A 150 13.82 22.58 52.43
N ILE A 151 13.51 21.35 51.96
CA ILE A 151 13.23 20.16 52.80
C ILE A 151 13.80 18.88 52.14
N LYS A 152 14.19 17.95 53.02
CA LYS A 152 15.11 16.81 52.95
C LYS A 152 14.67 15.57 52.15
N VAL A 153 15.71 14.87 51.67
CA VAL A 153 15.84 13.50 51.16
C VAL A 153 15.22 12.44 52.09
N VAL A 154 14.46 11.45 51.56
CA VAL A 154 14.44 10.02 52.00
C VAL A 154 13.87 9.09 50.89
N SER A 155 14.75 8.20 50.42
CA SER A 155 14.68 6.78 49.96
C SER A 155 13.50 6.10 49.23
N GLU A 156 13.94 5.27 48.25
CA GLU A 156 13.64 3.84 48.01
C GLU A 156 12.57 3.38 46.98
N ASP A 157 13.11 2.86 45.87
CA ASP A 157 12.83 1.59 45.20
C ASP A 157 11.42 1.21 44.71
N SER A 158 11.28 1.17 43.38
CA SER A 158 10.82 -0.04 42.70
C SER A 158 11.43 -0.16 41.29
N PHE A 159 12.38 -1.09 41.17
CA PHE A 159 12.81 -1.68 39.90
C PHE A 159 11.71 -2.60 39.34
N SER A 160 11.37 -2.46 38.06
CA SER A 160 11.22 -3.63 37.18
C SER A 160 11.52 -3.26 35.73
N THR A 161 12.67 -3.76 35.31
CA THR A 161 13.22 -3.91 33.96
C THR A 161 12.21 -4.35 32.88
N ASN A 162 12.35 -3.80 31.67
CA ASN A 162 12.02 -4.54 30.43
C ASN A 162 13.10 -4.38 29.35
N LYS A 163 14.07 -5.31 29.41
CA LYS A 163 14.78 -6.08 28.37
C LYS A 163 15.11 -5.57 26.95
N SER A 164 14.74 -4.37 26.50
CA SER A 164 15.00 -3.96 25.10
C SER A 164 16.26 -3.10 24.92
N GLN A 165 16.82 -2.50 25.98
CA GLN A 165 17.92 -1.53 25.86
C GLN A 165 19.34 -2.14 25.92
N ILE A 166 19.49 -3.42 26.28
CA ILE A 166 20.81 -4.08 26.38
C ILE A 166 21.29 -4.61 25.02
N ALA A 167 20.38 -4.89 24.07
CA ALA A 167 20.74 -5.42 22.76
C ALA A 167 21.32 -4.36 21.80
N LEU A 168 20.94 -3.08 21.95
CA LEU A 168 21.44 -2.00 21.09
C LEU A 168 22.87 -1.56 21.41
N LYS A 169 23.31 -1.65 22.67
CA LYS A 169 24.67 -1.23 23.05
C LYS A 169 25.74 -2.23 22.58
N LYS A 170 25.41 -3.52 22.46
CA LYS A 170 26.38 -4.57 22.10
C LYS A 170 26.68 -4.66 20.59
N SER A 171 25.84 -4.07 19.73
CA SER A 171 26.04 -4.05 18.28
C SER A 171 26.84 -2.84 17.78
N ILE A 172 26.87 -1.76 18.55
CA ILE A 172 27.61 -0.53 18.21
C ILE A 172 29.12 -0.73 18.40
N ASP A 173 29.54 -1.45 19.43
CA ASP A 173 30.96 -1.71 19.69
C ASP A 173 31.59 -2.71 18.70
N LYS A 174 30.78 -3.54 18.02
CA LYS A 174 31.30 -4.50 17.03
C LYS A 174 31.57 -3.86 15.65
N LYS A 175 30.83 -2.82 15.28
CA LYS A 175 31.06 -2.08 14.01
C LYS A 175 32.28 -1.16 14.04
N ASN A 176 32.71 -0.71 15.22
CA ASN A 176 33.90 0.15 15.36
C ASN A 176 35.23 -0.63 15.41
N ALA A 177 35.19 -1.96 15.55
CA ALA A 177 36.39 -2.81 15.56
C ALA A 177 36.79 -3.33 14.16
N GLU A 178 35.88 -3.38 13.19
CA GLU A 178 36.17 -3.90 11.83
C GLU A 178 36.71 -2.83 10.86
N LYS A 179 36.53 -1.53 11.15
CA LYS A 179 37.07 -0.43 10.32
C LYS A 179 38.54 -0.04 10.60
N LYS A 180 39.22 -0.71 11.54
CA LYS A 180 40.62 -0.41 11.89
C LYS A 180 41.66 -1.40 11.32
N ASN A 181 41.24 -2.40 10.54
CA ASN A 181 42.12 -3.46 10.02
C ASN A 181 42.26 -3.48 8.49
N GLU A 182 41.67 -2.54 7.73
CA GLU A 182 41.82 -2.49 6.26
C GLU A 182 42.83 -1.45 5.75
N ASP A 183 43.30 -0.52 6.59
CA ASP A 183 44.19 0.57 6.13
C ASP A 183 45.69 0.20 6.12
N ASP A 184 46.10 -0.96 6.64
CA ASP A 184 47.51 -1.36 6.74
C ASP A 184 48.00 -2.32 5.63
N ASN A 185 47.17 -2.67 4.64
CA ASN A 185 47.52 -3.72 3.65
C ASN A 185 47.45 -3.30 2.16
N SER A 186 47.40 -2.00 1.85
CA SER A 186 47.42 -1.52 0.45
C SER A 186 48.74 -0.87 0.01
N GLN A 187 49.74 -0.77 0.88
CA GLN A 187 51.04 -0.18 0.57
C GLN A 187 52.13 -1.20 0.17
N THR A 188 51.75 -2.26 -0.56
CA THR A 188 52.68 -3.08 -1.35
C THR A 188 52.00 -3.55 -2.64
N LYS A 189 51.83 -2.63 -3.60
CA LYS A 189 51.62 -2.99 -5.01
C LYS A 189 52.11 -1.88 -5.92
N LEU A 190 53.43 -1.67 -5.88
CA LEU A 190 54.17 -0.81 -6.80
C LEU A 190 54.71 -1.72 -7.92
N PHE A 191 53.96 -1.80 -9.02
CA PHE A 191 54.50 -2.00 -10.35
C PHE A 191 54.34 -0.68 -11.09
#